data_AF-A0A5R9G5P7-F1
#
_entry.id   AF-A0A5R9G5P7-F1
#
_cell.length_a   1.000
_cell.length_b   1.000
_cell.length_c   1.000
_cell.angle_alpha   90.00
_cell.angle_beta   90.00
_cell.angle_gamma   90.00
#
_symmetry.space_group_name_H-M   'P 1'
#
loop_
_entity.id
_entity.type
_entity.pdbx_description
1 polymer ?
#
loop_
_entity_poly.entity_id
_entity_poly.type
_entity_poly.pdbx_seq_one_letter_code
_entity_poly.pdbx_strand_id
1 'polypeptide(L)'
;MFEALLPGAGAWIDGAPGLLRQWFWWIAAAAILYGAWRSHWRSRYVRLMRRTFEATNLFVKPRKDKMFPQLISLSATEDDLYYVFRYRLRPGMTVPQFEEKKKFFEATFHAEAKGFGKAGIVTIKVKKQKRPVPPTSSEQSA
;
A
#
# COMPACT_ATOMS: atom_id res chain seq x y z
N MET A 1 21.58 17.99 8.26
CA MET A 1 20.44 17.27 7.65
C MET A 1 20.67 15.76 7.55
N PHE A 2 21.88 15.27 7.25
CA PHE A 2 22.22 13.83 7.21
C PHE A 2 22.21 13.13 8.60
N GLU A 3 22.52 13.85 9.68
CA GLU A 3 22.49 13.30 11.06
C GLU A 3 21.10 12.83 11.51
N ALA A 4 20.02 13.43 11.00
CA ALA A 4 18.66 13.08 11.39
C ALA A 4 18.21 11.72 10.82
N LEU A 5 18.91 11.21 9.80
CA LEU A 5 18.62 9.93 9.15
C LEU A 5 19.55 8.81 9.63
N LEU A 6 20.77 9.13 10.08
CA LEU A 6 21.76 8.20 10.63
C LEU A 6 22.60 8.93 11.71
N PRO A 7 22.27 8.81 13.00
CA PRO A 7 23.07 9.40 14.06
C PRO A 7 24.47 8.75 14.05
N GLY A 8 25.53 9.58 13.89
CA GLY A 8 26.92 9.12 13.80
C GLY A 8 27.50 8.99 12.38
N ALA A 9 26.70 9.17 11.32
CA ALA A 9 27.21 9.10 9.93
C ALA A 9 28.09 10.31 9.54
N GLY A 10 27.93 11.47 10.21
CA GLY A 10 28.71 12.67 9.92
C GLY A 10 30.21 12.46 10.07
N ALA A 11 30.64 11.78 11.14
CA ALA A 11 32.05 11.54 11.44
C ALA A 11 32.77 10.60 10.45
N TRP A 12 32.04 9.72 9.76
CA TRP A 12 32.61 8.80 8.76
C TRP A 12 32.71 9.43 7.36
N ILE A 13 31.88 10.44 7.07
CA ILE A 13 31.77 11.04 5.75
C ILE A 13 32.82 12.16 5.55
N ASP A 14 33.35 12.76 6.63
CA ASP A 14 34.38 13.82 6.56
C ASP A 14 35.77 13.35 6.12
N GLY A 15 36.10 12.07 6.25
CA GLY A 15 37.37 11.49 5.77
C GLY A 15 37.32 10.85 4.38
N ALA A 16 36.15 10.77 3.75
CA ALA A 16 35.96 10.02 2.51
C ALA A 16 36.33 10.86 1.26
N PRO A 17 37.09 10.31 0.29
CA PRO A 17 37.40 11.00 -0.96
C PRO A 17 36.11 11.42 -1.69
N GLY A 18 36.13 12.58 -2.35
CA GLY A 18 34.93 13.27 -2.89
C GLY A 18 34.00 12.40 -3.75
N LEU A 19 34.55 11.37 -4.42
CA LEU A 19 33.78 10.36 -5.15
C LEU A 19 32.84 9.56 -4.23
N LEU A 20 33.29 9.06 -3.09
CA LEU A 20 32.44 8.30 -2.16
C LEU A 20 31.32 9.17 -1.58
N ARG A 21 31.61 10.45 -1.27
CA ARG A 21 30.60 11.44 -0.86
C ARG A 21 29.49 11.60 -1.91
N GLN A 22 29.87 11.66 -3.18
CA GLN A 22 28.93 11.80 -4.29
C GLN A 22 28.05 10.55 -4.44
N TRP A 23 28.61 9.34 -4.30
CA TRP A 23 27.85 8.08 -4.29
C TRP A 23 26.86 8.02 -3.12
N PHE A 24 27.27 8.40 -1.91
CA PHE A 24 26.36 8.47 -0.75
C PHE A 24 25.22 9.46 -0.96
N TRP A 25 25.48 10.61 -1.61
CA TRP A 25 24.45 11.58 -1.96
C TRP A 25 23.40 11.00 -2.92
N TRP A 26 23.83 10.27 -3.95
CA TRP A 26 22.92 9.58 -4.88
C TRP A 26 22.10 8.49 -4.20
N ILE A 27 22.71 7.70 -3.30
CA ILE A 27 22.00 6.66 -2.53
C ILE A 27 20.95 7.31 -1.61
N ALA A 28 21.30 8.39 -0.91
CA ALA A 28 20.37 9.11 -0.05
C ALA A 28 19.22 9.73 -0.86
N ALA A 29 19.52 10.35 -2.00
CA ALA A 29 18.51 10.88 -2.91
C ALA A 29 17.56 9.78 -3.42
N ALA A 30 18.10 8.62 -3.81
CA ALA A 30 17.31 7.47 -4.25
C ALA A 30 16.42 6.91 -3.12
N ALA A 31 16.93 6.83 -1.89
CA ALA A 31 16.16 6.40 -0.73
C ALA A 31 15.01 7.37 -0.40
N ILE A 32 15.26 8.68 -0.46
CA ILE A 32 14.23 9.71 -0.27
C ILE A 32 13.17 9.61 -1.39
N LEU A 33 13.60 9.48 -2.65
CA LEU A 33 12.70 9.36 -3.79
C LEU A 33 11.82 8.10 -3.69
N TYR A 34 12.41 6.98 -3.30
CA TYR A 34 11.69 5.72 -3.05
C TYR A 34 10.70 5.86 -1.89
N GLY A 35 11.09 6.52 -0.79
CA GLY A 35 10.21 6.81 0.34
C GLY A 35 9.00 7.66 -0.07
N ALA A 36 9.24 8.73 -0.84
CA ALA A 36 8.21 9.61 -1.37
C ALA A 36 7.26 8.86 -2.32
N TRP A 37 7.81 8.06 -3.24
CA TRP A 37 7.05 7.21 -4.15
C TRP A 37 6.17 6.21 -3.39
N ARG A 38 6.74 5.47 -2.44
CA ARG A 38 6.02 4.49 -1.62
C ARG A 38 4.90 5.14 -0.80
N SER A 39 5.15 6.32 -0.23
CA SER A 39 4.15 7.10 0.49
C SER A 39 3.02 7.58 -0.44
N HIS A 40 3.37 8.09 -1.61
CA HIS A 40 2.40 8.55 -2.61
C HIS A 40 1.48 7.40 -3.08
N TRP A 41 2.05 6.23 -3.40
CA TRP A 41 1.28 5.05 -3.80
C TRP A 41 0.36 4.54 -2.70
N ARG A 42 0.86 4.47 -1.46
CA ARG A 42 0.05 4.10 -0.29
C ARG A 42 -1.12 5.07 -0.11
N SER A 43 -0.88 6.38 -0.25
CA SER A 43 -1.93 7.41 -0.18
C SER A 43 -2.97 7.24 -1.28
N ARG A 44 -2.57 6.89 -2.52
CA ARG A 44 -3.50 6.69 -3.63
C ARG A 44 -4.43 5.51 -3.40
N TYR A 45 -3.89 4.34 -3.02
CA TYR A 45 -4.70 3.15 -2.75
C TYR A 45 -5.63 3.34 -1.55
N VAL A 46 -5.16 3.98 -0.48
CA VAL A 46 -6.00 4.30 0.68
C VAL A 46 -7.14 5.25 0.29
N ARG A 47 -6.88 6.27 -0.54
CA ARG A 47 -7.93 7.15 -1.06
C ARG A 47 -8.95 6.42 -1.92
N LEU A 48 -8.49 5.52 -2.80
CA LEU A 48 -9.37 4.73 -3.66
C LEU A 48 -10.24 3.78 -2.83
N MET A 49 -9.66 3.12 -1.83
CA MET A 49 -10.40 2.28 -0.87
C MET A 49 -11.43 3.07 -0.07
N ARG A 50 -11.10 4.29 0.36
CA ARG A 50 -12.05 5.16 1.06
C ARG A 50 -13.25 5.50 0.18
N ARG A 51 -13.02 5.84 -1.10
CA ARG A 51 -14.08 6.11 -2.07
C ARG A 51 -14.96 4.88 -2.30
N THR A 52 -14.39 3.69 -2.35
CA THR A 52 -15.19 2.46 -2.49
C THR A 52 -15.98 2.11 -1.25
N PHE A 53 -15.45 2.34 -0.05
CA PHE A 53 -16.25 2.21 1.18
C PHE A 53 -17.41 3.21 1.21
N GLU A 54 -17.20 4.42 0.67
CA GLU A 54 -18.25 5.42 0.54
C GLU A 54 -19.30 5.02 -0.49
N ALA A 55 -18.89 4.55 -1.68
CA ALA A 55 -19.79 4.08 -2.73
C ALA A 55 -20.63 2.86 -2.30
N THR A 56 -20.04 1.98 -1.50
CA THR A 56 -20.74 0.79 -0.97
C THR A 56 -21.55 1.10 0.29
N ASN A 57 -21.58 2.34 0.78
CA ASN A 57 -22.19 2.69 2.07
C ASN A 57 -21.70 1.80 3.23
N LEU A 58 -20.42 1.38 3.20
CA LEU A 58 -19.80 0.61 4.27
C LEU A 58 -19.11 1.57 5.26
N PHE A 59 -19.92 2.36 5.95
CA PHE A 59 -19.48 3.29 6.98
C PHE A 59 -20.52 3.35 8.11
N VAL A 60 -20.10 3.71 9.33
CA VAL A 60 -21.01 4.01 10.45
C VAL A 60 -21.00 5.53 10.67
N LYS A 61 -22.16 6.11 10.94
CA LYS A 61 -22.32 7.52 11.33
C LYS A 61 -22.86 7.60 12.76
N PRO A 62 -22.02 7.55 13.80
CA PRO A 62 -22.52 7.70 15.17
C PRO A 62 -22.86 9.15 15.52
N ARG A 63 -22.32 10.13 14.77
CA ARG A 63 -22.66 11.56 14.87
C ARG A 63 -22.62 12.20 13.46
N LYS A 64 -21.80 13.24 13.27
CA LYS A 64 -21.62 13.94 11.99
C LYS A 64 -20.56 13.31 11.08
N ASP A 65 -19.60 12.58 11.64
CA ASP A 65 -18.48 12.02 10.87
C ASP A 65 -18.74 10.59 10.39
N LYS A 66 -18.42 10.34 9.10
CA LYS A 66 -18.42 9.00 8.52
C LYS A 66 -17.20 8.23 9.02
N MET A 67 -17.45 7.18 9.78
CA MET A 67 -16.43 6.26 10.25
C MET A 67 -16.32 5.06 9.32
N PHE A 68 -15.18 4.96 8.64
CA PHE A 68 -14.84 3.88 7.72
C PHE A 68 -14.05 2.77 8.43
N PRO A 69 -13.96 1.56 7.83
CA PRO A 69 -13.06 0.51 8.31
C PRO A 69 -11.63 1.04 8.44
N GLN A 70 -10.96 0.69 9.53
CA GLN A 70 -9.61 1.17 9.82
C GLN A 70 -8.59 0.24 9.18
N LEU A 71 -7.68 0.77 8.37
CA LEU A 71 -6.55 -0.02 7.84
C LEU A 71 -5.63 -0.42 9.00
N ILE A 72 -5.47 -1.73 9.22
CA ILE A 72 -4.56 -2.31 10.19
C ILE A 72 -3.19 -2.46 9.56
N SER A 73 -3.13 -3.15 8.41
CA SER A 73 -1.88 -3.42 7.72
C SER A 73 -2.05 -3.38 6.20
N LEU A 74 -0.97 -2.95 5.55
CA LEU A 74 -0.78 -3.08 4.11
C LEU A 74 0.50 -3.88 3.91
N SER A 75 0.37 -5.09 3.40
CA SER A 75 1.51 -5.93 3.07
C SER A 75 1.60 -6.16 1.57
N ALA A 76 2.76 -5.84 1.00
CA ALA A 76 3.10 -6.16 -0.39
C ALA A 76 3.97 -7.42 -0.49
N THR A 77 4.41 -7.97 0.64
CA THR A 77 5.36 -9.08 0.76
C THR A 77 4.70 -10.36 1.30
N GLU A 78 3.48 -10.28 1.84
CA GLU A 78 2.72 -11.46 2.26
C GLU A 78 2.29 -12.35 1.10
N ASP A 79 2.18 -11.78 -0.10
CA ASP A 79 1.74 -12.48 -1.30
C ASP A 79 2.45 -11.87 -2.52
N ASP A 80 3.12 -12.71 -3.30
CA ASP A 80 3.88 -12.25 -4.47
C ASP A 80 2.96 -11.70 -5.55
N LEU A 81 1.73 -12.23 -5.65
CA LEU A 81 0.76 -11.87 -6.68
C LEU A 81 -0.23 -10.78 -6.24
N TYR A 82 -0.36 -10.53 -4.93
CA TYR A 82 -1.38 -9.64 -4.39
C TYR A 82 -0.83 -8.60 -3.40
N TYR A 83 -1.41 -7.42 -3.39
CA TYR A 83 -1.33 -6.48 -2.26
C TYR A 83 -2.40 -6.88 -1.23
N VAL A 84 -1.97 -7.21 -0.02
CA VAL A 84 -2.86 -7.62 1.07
C VAL A 84 -3.19 -6.40 1.94
N PHE A 85 -4.45 -5.99 1.92
CA PHE A 85 -4.97 -4.94 2.79
C PHE A 85 -5.79 -5.59 3.90
N ARG A 86 -5.43 -5.35 5.16
CA ARG A 86 -6.21 -5.82 6.31
C ARG A 86 -6.90 -4.64 6.97
N TYR A 87 -8.21 -4.68 7.05
CA TYR A 87 -9.06 -3.67 7.66
C TYR A 87 -9.74 -4.22 8.92
N ARG A 88 -9.89 -3.37 9.92
CA ARG A 88 -10.74 -3.61 11.09
C ARG A 88 -12.08 -2.92 10.85
N LEU A 89 -13.15 -3.70 10.88
CA LEU A 89 -14.51 -3.19 10.98
C LEU A 89 -14.69 -2.49 12.32
N ARG A 90 -15.34 -1.33 12.28
CA ARG A 90 -15.62 -0.55 13.50
C ARG A 90 -16.85 -1.09 14.21
N PRO A 91 -17.01 -0.81 15.52
CA PRO A 91 -18.24 -1.12 16.24
C PRO A 91 -19.46 -0.54 15.48
N GLY A 92 -20.45 -1.39 15.19
CA GLY A 92 -21.61 -1.05 14.36
C GLY A 92 -21.54 -1.53 12.90
N MET A 93 -20.41 -2.08 12.45
CA MET A 93 -20.29 -2.81 11.19
C MET A 93 -20.20 -4.31 11.44
N THR A 94 -20.87 -5.10 10.61
CA THR A 94 -20.82 -6.56 10.71
C THR A 94 -20.11 -7.18 9.51
N VAL A 95 -19.52 -8.36 9.70
CA VAL A 95 -18.90 -9.13 8.61
C VAL A 95 -19.93 -9.49 7.51
N PRO A 96 -21.17 -9.89 7.83
CA PRO A 96 -22.22 -10.09 6.82
C PRO A 96 -22.48 -8.87 5.94
N GLN A 97 -22.55 -7.66 6.50
CA GLN A 97 -22.72 -6.43 5.72
C GLN A 97 -21.55 -6.19 4.74
N PHE A 98 -20.34 -6.62 5.11
CA PHE A 98 -19.19 -6.59 4.21
C PHE A 98 -19.30 -7.66 3.12
N GLU A 99 -19.72 -8.88 3.47
CA GLU A 99 -19.86 -9.99 2.52
C GLU A 99 -20.90 -9.71 1.43
N GLU A 100 -22.02 -9.07 1.77
CA GLU A 100 -23.01 -8.61 0.79
C GLU A 100 -22.40 -7.66 -0.25
N LYS A 101 -21.46 -6.81 0.18
CA LYS A 101 -20.81 -5.77 -0.63
C LYS A 101 -19.51 -6.24 -1.26
N LYS A 102 -19.03 -7.43 -0.91
CA LYS A 102 -17.77 -8.02 -1.34
C LYS A 102 -17.61 -7.99 -2.86
N LYS A 103 -18.64 -8.40 -3.60
CA LYS A 103 -18.62 -8.43 -5.08
C LYS A 103 -18.27 -7.07 -5.70
N PHE A 104 -18.70 -5.97 -5.07
CA PHE A 104 -18.38 -4.62 -5.54
C PHE A 104 -16.89 -4.29 -5.38
N PHE A 105 -16.28 -4.72 -4.27
CA PHE A 105 -14.83 -4.57 -4.06
C PHE A 105 -14.03 -5.42 -5.04
N GLU A 106 -14.47 -6.66 -5.27
CA GLU A 106 -13.80 -7.56 -6.22
C GLU A 106 -13.85 -7.00 -7.65
N ALA A 107 -15.00 -6.46 -8.07
CA ALA A 107 -15.16 -5.82 -9.36
C ALA A 107 -14.34 -4.52 -9.50
N THR A 108 -14.34 -3.66 -8.47
CA THR A 108 -13.69 -2.34 -8.56
C THR A 108 -12.16 -2.43 -8.55
N PHE A 109 -11.60 -3.43 -7.85
CA PHE A 109 -10.16 -3.56 -7.66
C PHE A 109 -9.53 -4.75 -8.38
N HIS A 110 -10.31 -5.55 -9.12
CA HIS A 110 -9.88 -6.87 -9.61
C HIS A 110 -9.21 -7.68 -8.48
N ALA A 111 -9.88 -7.68 -7.33
CA ALA A 111 -9.36 -8.15 -6.05
C ALA A 111 -10.13 -9.39 -5.57
N GLU A 112 -9.52 -10.16 -4.68
CA GLU A 112 -10.20 -11.19 -3.90
C GLU A 112 -10.42 -10.66 -2.48
N ALA A 113 -11.67 -10.56 -2.04
CA ALA A 113 -12.01 -10.03 -0.72
C ALA A 113 -12.52 -11.14 0.21
N LYS A 114 -12.04 -11.20 1.45
CA LYS A 114 -12.48 -12.19 2.46
C LYS A 114 -12.71 -11.52 3.82
N GLY A 115 -13.88 -11.73 4.39
CA GLY A 115 -14.18 -11.36 5.78
C GLY A 115 -13.80 -12.48 6.74
N PHE A 116 -13.24 -12.15 7.91
CA PHE A 116 -12.95 -13.12 8.97
C PHE A 116 -13.78 -12.81 10.23
N GLY A 117 -14.67 -13.75 10.56
CA GLY A 117 -15.84 -13.57 11.41
C GLY A 117 -15.64 -13.38 12.92
N LYS A 118 -14.44 -13.57 13.49
CA LYS A 118 -14.26 -13.51 14.97
C LYS A 118 -13.70 -12.19 15.51
N ALA A 119 -13.07 -11.37 14.67
CA ALA A 119 -12.44 -10.12 15.11
C ALA A 119 -12.94 -8.89 14.34
N GLY A 120 -13.92 -9.07 13.44
CA GLY A 120 -14.35 -8.03 12.50
C GLY A 120 -13.20 -7.61 11.57
N ILE A 121 -12.32 -8.53 11.22
CA ILE A 121 -11.19 -8.25 10.32
C ILE A 121 -11.58 -8.62 8.90
N VAL A 122 -11.33 -7.71 7.98
CA VAL A 122 -11.60 -7.87 6.56
C VAL A 122 -10.29 -7.78 5.80
N THR A 123 -10.01 -8.78 4.98
CA THR A 123 -8.83 -8.83 4.13
C THR A 123 -9.24 -8.61 2.69
N ILE A 124 -8.64 -7.63 2.02
CA ILE A 124 -8.84 -7.34 0.60
C ILE A 124 -7.50 -7.57 -0.09
N LYS A 125 -7.43 -8.57 -0.97
CA LYS A 125 -6.25 -8.90 -1.77
C LYS A 125 -6.40 -8.29 -3.16
N VAL A 126 -5.69 -7.21 -3.45
CA VAL A 126 -5.71 -6.55 -4.76
C VAL A 126 -4.62 -7.15 -5.63
N LYS A 127 -4.95 -7.70 -6.81
CA LYS A 127 -3.95 -8.32 -7.68
C LYS A 127 -2.92 -7.27 -8.13
N LYS A 128 -1.63 -7.57 -8.00
CA LYS A 128 -0.58 -6.72 -8.57
C LYS A 128 -0.77 -6.78 -10.09
N GLN A 129 -1.00 -5.64 -10.73
CA GLN A 129 -1.00 -5.60 -12.19
C GLN A 129 0.38 -6.11 -12.65
N LYS A 130 0.40 -7.21 -13.39
CA LYS A 130 1.58 -7.66 -14.11
C LYS A 130 1.93 -6.50 -15.03
N ARG A 131 3.04 -5.79 -14.79
CA ARG A 131 3.56 -4.89 -15.82
C ARG A 131 3.64 -5.73 -17.10
N PRO A 132 3.11 -5.26 -18.24
CA PRO A 132 3.43 -5.91 -19.49
C PRO A 132 4.96 -5.97 -19.55
N VAL A 133 5.50 -7.19 -19.57
CA VAL A 133 6.90 -7.38 -19.89
C VAL A 133 7.02 -6.84 -21.31
N PRO A 134 7.83 -5.80 -21.58
CA PRO A 134 8.05 -5.38 -22.96
C PRO A 134 8.49 -6.64 -23.72
N PRO A 135 7.91 -6.93 -24.89
CA PRO A 135 8.25 -8.14 -25.63
C PRO A 135 9.77 -8.17 -25.80
N THR A 136 10.41 -9.19 -25.24
CA THR A 136 11.82 -9.45 -25.45
C THR A 136 12.00 -9.60 -26.95
N SER A 137 12.79 -8.72 -27.55
CA SER A 137 13.06 -8.61 -28.99
C SER A 137 13.92 -9.76 -29.52
N SER A 138 13.59 -11.01 -29.16
CA SER A 138 14.33 -12.22 -29.54
C SER A 138 13.54 -13.17 -30.45
N GLU A 139 12.30 -12.83 -30.84
CA GLU A 139 11.52 -13.60 -31.84
C GLU A 139 11.36 -12.82 -33.16
N GLN A 140 12.47 -12.31 -33.70
CA GLN A 140 12.58 -11.91 -35.10
C GLN A 140 13.88 -12.48 -35.66
N SER A 141 14.04 -13.80 -35.62
CA SER A 141 15.02 -14.56 -36.41
C SER A 141 14.76 -16.06 -36.25
N ALA A 142 13.74 -16.58 -36.96
CA ALA A 142 13.65 -17.97 -37.37
C ALA A 142 12.73 -18.06 -38.57
#